data_AF-A0A959FMW6-F1
#
_entry.id   AF-A0A959FMW6-F1
#
_cell.length_a   1.000
_cell.length_b   1.000
_cell.length_c   1.000
_cell.angle_alpha   90.00
_cell.angle_beta   90.00
_cell.angle_gamma   90.00
#
_symmetry.space_group_name_H-M   'P 1'
#
loop_
_entity.id
_entity.type
_entity.pdbx_description
1 polymer ?
#
loop_
_entity_poly.entity_id
_entity_poly.type
_entity_poly.pdbx_seq_one_letter_code
_entity_poly.pdbx_strand_id
1 'polypeptide(L)'
;MKRLVLLTLMIWGAGWALQGQHTVGLLSYNPMKAFDGYNLLYPHNQPNVYLLDNCGEIVHVWEDDPSWRPGNTAYLLSDGRLVKTKRPAAVAGNPIWAGGGGAIVEIRDWDNTLLWSYEMNNDTQRLHHDIAITQDETILMIAWELKTREEAIAAGRDSTLLADNGLWPVFIREVDPATDEVGWEWHTWDHIIHGHDD
;
A
#
# COMPACT_ATOMS: atom_id res chain seq x y z
N MET A 1 -55.49 42.42 -55.44
CA MET A 1 -55.57 42.83 -54.01
C MET A 1 -54.36 42.28 -53.27
N LYS A 2 -53.85 43.03 -52.30
CA LYS A 2 -52.51 42.89 -51.70
C LYS A 2 -52.41 41.69 -50.74
N ARG A 3 -51.26 40.99 -50.85
CA ARG A 3 -50.39 40.37 -49.82
C ARG A 3 -51.01 39.88 -48.49
N LEU A 4 -50.64 38.67 -48.08
CA LEU A 4 -49.77 38.48 -46.90
C LEU A 4 -49.23 37.03 -46.88
N VAL A 5 -47.92 36.86 -47.06
CA VAL A 5 -47.22 35.60 -46.75
C VAL A 5 -46.51 35.85 -45.43
N LEU A 6 -46.92 35.15 -44.38
CA LEU A 6 -46.26 35.19 -43.07
C LEU A 6 -45.00 34.33 -43.15
N LEU A 7 -43.84 34.97 -43.03
CA LEU A 7 -42.55 34.30 -42.82
C LEU A 7 -42.32 34.15 -41.32
N THR A 8 -42.50 32.93 -40.81
CA THR A 8 -42.07 32.55 -39.46
C THR A 8 -40.56 32.26 -39.49
N LEU A 9 -39.75 33.16 -38.92
CA LEU A 9 -38.36 32.87 -38.61
C LEU A 9 -38.30 31.91 -37.40
N MET A 10 -37.90 30.66 -37.62
CA MET A 10 -37.43 29.80 -36.53
C MET A 10 -36.00 30.20 -36.17
N ILE A 11 -35.82 30.81 -35.00
CA ILE A 11 -34.51 31.07 -34.42
C ILE A 11 -34.02 29.76 -33.80
N TRP A 12 -33.05 29.10 -34.44
CA TRP A 12 -32.29 28.02 -33.82
C TRP A 12 -31.31 28.63 -32.81
N GLY A 13 -31.74 28.74 -31.56
CA GLY A 13 -30.84 29.03 -30.45
C GLY A 13 -29.93 27.83 -30.24
N ALA A 14 -28.69 27.90 -30.70
CA ALA A 14 -27.64 26.98 -30.27
C ALA A 14 -27.37 27.27 -28.78
N GLY A 15 -28.09 26.57 -27.90
CA GLY A 15 -27.74 26.52 -26.49
C GLY A 15 -26.46 25.72 -26.35
N TRP A 16 -25.33 26.40 -26.24
CA TRP A 16 -24.10 25.77 -25.79
C TRP A 16 -24.32 25.42 -24.32
N ALA A 17 -24.59 24.15 -24.03
CA ALA A 17 -24.48 23.67 -22.67
C ALA A 17 -23.00 23.79 -22.29
N LEU A 18 -22.68 24.76 -21.43
CA LEU A 18 -21.40 24.78 -20.74
C LEU A 18 -21.38 23.54 -19.85
N GLN A 19 -20.81 22.44 -20.34
CA GLN A 19 -20.52 21.29 -19.51
C GLN A 19 -19.37 21.70 -18.58
N GLY A 20 -19.66 21.77 -17.28
CA GLY A 20 -18.63 21.96 -16.27
C GLY A 20 -17.62 20.83 -16.38
N GLN A 21 -16.33 21.18 -16.42
CA GLN A 21 -15.28 20.17 -16.39
C GLN A 21 -15.31 19.46 -15.03
N HIS A 22 -15.32 18.13 -15.03
CA HIS A 22 -15.09 17.35 -13.81
C HIS A 22 -13.70 17.73 -13.29
N THR A 23 -13.61 18.16 -12.02
CA THR A 23 -12.34 18.54 -11.38
C THR A 23 -11.85 17.52 -10.36
N VAL A 24 -12.63 16.48 -10.10
CA VAL A 24 -12.35 15.38 -9.17
C VAL A 24 -12.77 14.05 -9.81
N GLY A 25 -12.19 12.94 -9.35
CA GLY A 25 -12.40 11.61 -9.94
C GLY A 25 -11.59 11.40 -11.21
N LEU A 26 -12.08 10.57 -12.12
CA LEU A 26 -11.42 10.28 -13.39
C LEU A 26 -11.53 11.47 -14.35
N LEU A 27 -10.39 12.12 -14.63
CA LEU A 27 -10.33 13.31 -15.49
C LEU A 27 -10.06 12.98 -16.96
N SER A 28 -9.50 11.81 -17.24
CA SER A 28 -9.10 11.38 -18.58
C SER A 28 -8.98 9.87 -18.62
N TYR A 29 -9.53 9.25 -19.66
CA TYR A 29 -9.42 7.83 -19.94
C TYR A 29 -9.18 7.61 -21.42
N ASN A 30 -8.17 6.80 -21.74
CA ASN A 30 -7.88 6.38 -23.11
C ASN A 30 -7.81 4.84 -23.13
N PRO A 31 -8.85 4.15 -23.65
CA PRO A 31 -8.91 2.69 -23.64
C PRO A 31 -7.78 2.04 -24.46
N MET A 32 -7.17 2.76 -25.40
CA MET A 32 -6.03 2.23 -26.18
C MET A 32 -4.70 2.32 -25.43
N LYS A 33 -4.66 2.99 -24.28
CA LYS A 33 -3.46 3.17 -23.43
C LYS A 33 -3.63 2.61 -22.02
N ALA A 34 -4.78 1.99 -21.74
CA ALA A 34 -5.07 1.34 -20.48
C ALA A 34 -5.21 -0.16 -20.73
N PHE A 35 -4.79 -0.98 -19.76
CA PHE A 35 -5.13 -2.39 -19.76
C PHE A 35 -6.59 -2.57 -19.33
N ASP A 36 -7.27 -3.57 -19.87
CA ASP A 36 -8.58 -3.98 -19.37
C ASP A 36 -8.45 -4.56 -17.96
N GLY A 37 -9.42 -4.28 -17.10
CA GLY A 37 -9.47 -4.81 -15.73
C GLY A 37 -9.82 -3.75 -14.69
N TYR A 38 -9.32 -4.00 -13.49
CA TYR A 38 -9.55 -3.16 -12.32
C TYR A 38 -8.23 -2.60 -11.77
N ASN A 39 -8.34 -1.47 -11.07
CA ASN A 39 -7.24 -0.79 -10.42
C ASN A 39 -7.42 -0.92 -8.90
N LEU A 40 -6.47 -1.58 -8.23
CA LEU A 40 -6.44 -1.65 -6.77
C LEU A 40 -5.70 -0.44 -6.22
N LEU A 41 -6.36 0.34 -5.37
CA LEU A 41 -5.79 1.51 -4.73
C LEU A 41 -5.80 1.35 -3.22
N TYR A 42 -4.65 1.57 -2.59
CA TYR A 42 -4.54 1.68 -1.14
C TYR A 42 -3.95 3.05 -0.76
N PRO A 43 -4.78 4.10 -0.68
CA PRO A 43 -4.30 5.47 -0.55
C PRO A 43 -3.56 5.69 0.77
N HIS A 44 -2.37 6.30 0.68
CA HIS A 44 -1.61 6.64 1.87
C HIS A 44 -2.44 7.48 2.85
N ASN A 45 -2.31 7.17 4.14
CA ASN A 45 -3.08 7.77 5.24
C ASN A 45 -4.60 7.56 5.23
N GLN A 46 -5.12 6.61 4.45
CA GLN A 46 -6.53 6.19 4.51
C GLN A 46 -6.64 4.70 4.90
N PRO A 47 -7.66 4.29 5.67
CA PRO A 47 -7.74 2.91 6.18
C PRO A 47 -8.10 1.88 5.11
N ASN A 48 -8.84 2.30 4.08
CA ASN A 48 -9.54 1.42 3.17
C ASN A 48 -8.72 1.09 1.92
N VAL A 49 -8.96 -0.11 1.38
CA VAL A 49 -8.51 -0.51 0.04
C VAL A 49 -9.69 -0.42 -0.92
N TYR A 50 -9.48 0.15 -2.09
CA TYR A 50 -10.50 0.38 -3.11
C TYR A 50 -10.18 -0.40 -4.38
N LEU A 51 -11.19 -1.02 -4.98
CA LEU A 51 -11.13 -1.57 -6.32
C LEU A 51 -11.93 -0.68 -7.25
N LEU A 52 -11.29 -0.14 -8.28
CA LEU A 52 -11.91 0.75 -9.26
C LEU A 52 -11.93 0.10 -10.63
N ASP A 53 -13.00 0.31 -11.39
CA ASP A 53 -12.99 -0.01 -12.82
C ASP A 53 -12.25 1.08 -13.63
N ASN A 54 -12.10 0.85 -14.93
CA ASN A 54 -11.45 1.80 -15.84
C ASN A 54 -12.27 3.07 -16.11
N CYS A 55 -13.56 3.10 -15.73
CA CYS A 55 -14.39 4.30 -15.73
C CYS A 55 -14.19 5.14 -14.46
N GLY A 56 -13.38 4.67 -13.51
CA GLY A 56 -13.08 5.36 -12.26
C GLY A 56 -14.16 5.15 -11.20
N GLU A 57 -15.09 4.22 -11.42
CA GLU A 57 -16.12 3.87 -10.46
C GLU A 57 -15.56 2.89 -9.44
N ILE A 58 -15.90 3.11 -8.16
CA ILE A 58 -15.56 2.19 -7.09
C ILE A 58 -16.49 0.99 -7.20
N VAL A 59 -15.94 -0.18 -7.50
CA VAL A 59 -16.70 -1.43 -7.61
C VAL A 59 -16.67 -2.25 -6.32
N HIS A 60 -15.65 -2.03 -5.48
CA HIS A 60 -15.55 -2.69 -4.18
C HIS A 60 -14.67 -1.89 -3.20
N VAL A 61 -14.93 -2.04 -1.91
CA VAL A 61 -14.17 -1.41 -0.83
C VAL A 61 -13.96 -2.40 0.31
N TRP A 62 -12.70 -2.63 0.69
CA TRP A 62 -12.35 -3.29 1.95
C TRP A 62 -12.15 -2.22 3.02
N GLU A 63 -13.19 -2.02 3.83
CA GLU A 63 -13.20 -1.02 4.89
C GLU A 63 -12.40 -1.46 6.11
N ASP A 64 -11.72 -0.51 6.74
CA ASP A 64 -11.07 -0.67 8.04
C ASP A 64 -11.47 0.50 8.94
N ASP A 65 -11.32 0.33 10.26
CA ASP A 65 -11.55 1.41 11.21
C ASP A 65 -10.65 2.64 10.90
N PRO A 66 -11.14 3.88 11.06
CA PRO A 66 -10.36 5.10 10.82
C PRO A 66 -9.08 5.25 11.66
N SER A 67 -8.91 4.44 12.70
CA SER A 67 -7.67 4.35 13.48
C SER A 67 -6.57 3.52 12.79
N TRP A 68 -6.83 2.91 11.63
CA TRP A 68 -5.82 2.19 10.83
C TRP A 68 -5.23 3.04 9.71
N ARG A 69 -3.99 2.73 9.34
CA ARG A 69 -3.27 3.32 8.21
C ARG A 69 -2.65 2.20 7.37
N PRO A 70 -2.40 2.46 6.07
CA PRO A 70 -1.70 1.49 5.24
C PRO A 70 -0.30 1.21 5.80
N GLY A 71 0.09 -0.06 5.74
CA GLY A 71 1.49 -0.46 5.72
C GLY A 71 2.13 -0.20 4.35
N ASN A 72 1.31 0.19 3.36
CA ASN A 72 1.61 0.67 1.99
C ASN A 72 1.48 -0.35 0.86
N THR A 73 1.18 -1.61 1.14
CA THR A 73 1.05 -2.64 0.10
C THR A 73 -0.26 -3.41 0.25
N ALA A 74 -0.90 -3.69 -0.89
CA ALA A 74 -2.03 -4.60 -0.97
C ALA A 74 -1.98 -5.38 -2.29
N TYR A 75 -2.41 -6.64 -2.26
CA TYR A 75 -2.55 -7.54 -3.39
C TYR A 75 -3.97 -8.08 -3.46
N LEU A 76 -4.56 -8.08 -4.65
CA LEU A 76 -5.77 -8.84 -4.94
C LEU A 76 -5.35 -10.16 -5.60
N LEU A 77 -5.63 -11.27 -4.92
CA LEU A 77 -5.32 -12.61 -5.41
C LEU A 77 -6.32 -13.02 -6.50
N SER A 78 -5.94 -14.01 -7.31
CA SER A 78 -6.76 -14.51 -8.43
C SER A 78 -8.08 -15.14 -8.00
N ASP A 79 -8.19 -15.57 -6.74
CA ASP A 79 -9.41 -16.11 -6.13
C ASP A 79 -10.28 -15.04 -5.45
N GLY A 80 -9.88 -13.77 -5.52
CA GLY A 80 -10.62 -12.63 -4.99
C GLY A 80 -10.30 -12.27 -3.54
N ARG A 81 -9.38 -12.99 -2.86
CA ARG A 81 -8.89 -12.59 -1.54
C ARG A 81 -7.99 -11.35 -1.65
N LEU A 82 -8.06 -10.49 -0.64
CA LEU A 82 -7.17 -9.36 -0.47
C LEU A 82 -6.09 -9.70 0.55
N VAL A 83 -4.83 -9.50 0.20
CA VAL A 83 -3.73 -9.42 1.17
C VAL A 83 -3.35 -7.96 1.35
N LYS A 84 -3.38 -7.43 2.58
CA LYS A 84 -3.05 -6.02 2.85
C LYS A 84 -2.12 -5.86 4.03
N THR A 85 -1.24 -4.87 3.96
CA THR A 85 -0.41 -4.45 5.10
C THR A 85 -1.04 -3.26 5.81
N LYS A 86 -1.05 -3.26 7.15
CA LYS A 86 -1.61 -2.14 7.92
C LYS A 86 -0.87 -1.90 9.22
N ARG A 87 -1.17 -0.76 9.84
CA ARG A 87 -0.65 -0.36 11.15
C ARG A 87 -1.58 0.63 11.85
N PRO A 88 -1.49 0.77 13.18
CA PRO A 88 -2.21 1.82 13.88
C PRO A 88 -1.82 3.22 13.37
N ALA A 89 -2.78 4.14 13.41
CA ALA A 89 -2.57 5.55 13.11
C ALA A 89 -1.71 6.23 14.19
N ALA A 90 -1.93 5.85 15.44
CA ALA A 90 -1.12 6.28 16.57
C ALA A 90 0.15 5.42 16.65
N VAL A 91 1.30 6.07 16.56
CA VAL A 91 2.62 5.43 16.51
C VAL A 91 3.49 5.84 17.69
N ALA A 92 2.95 6.68 18.58
CA ALA A 92 3.61 7.08 19.82
C ALA A 92 3.91 5.84 20.66
N GLY A 93 5.12 5.78 21.23
CA GLY A 93 5.57 4.66 22.05
C GLY A 93 5.96 3.40 21.27
N ASN A 94 5.99 3.44 19.93
CA ASN A 94 6.53 2.33 19.15
C ASN A 94 8.07 2.34 19.26
N PRO A 95 8.70 1.22 19.68
CA PRO A 95 10.16 1.15 19.88
C PRO A 95 10.95 1.38 18.58
N ILE A 96 10.41 0.88 17.47
CA ILE A 96 10.97 1.02 16.12
C ILE A 96 9.97 1.81 15.27
N TRP A 97 10.40 2.95 14.73
CA TRP A 97 9.56 3.81 13.90
C TRP A 97 10.36 4.68 12.93
N ALA A 98 10.09 4.55 11.64
CA ALA A 98 10.57 5.42 10.57
C ALA A 98 9.57 5.44 9.40
N GLY A 99 9.93 6.13 8.31
CA GLY A 99 9.16 6.09 7.06
C GLY A 99 8.98 4.66 6.56
N GLY A 100 7.76 4.31 6.19
CA GLY A 100 7.43 2.94 5.77
C GLY A 100 7.29 1.95 6.92
N GLY A 101 6.99 2.37 8.15
CA GLY A 101 6.64 1.44 9.23
C GLY A 101 5.27 0.79 9.00
N GLY A 102 5.24 -0.53 8.87
CA GLY A 102 4.06 -1.39 8.88
C GLY A 102 3.83 -1.95 10.27
N ALA A 103 3.04 -3.01 10.42
CA ALA A 103 2.92 -3.74 11.68
C ALA A 103 2.23 -5.09 11.47
N ILE A 104 1.18 -5.09 10.64
CA ILE A 104 0.27 -6.20 10.46
C ILE A 104 0.15 -6.53 8.96
N VAL A 105 0.06 -7.82 8.62
CA VAL A 105 -0.42 -8.32 7.33
C VAL A 105 -1.72 -9.07 7.57
N GLU A 106 -2.76 -8.81 6.78
CA GLU A 106 -4.03 -9.52 6.85
C GLU A 106 -4.38 -10.14 5.49
N ILE A 107 -5.05 -11.30 5.53
CA ILE A 107 -5.80 -11.85 4.41
C ILE A 107 -7.29 -11.68 4.70
N ARG A 108 -8.01 -11.09 3.75
CA ARG A 108 -9.45 -10.83 3.81
C ARG A 108 -10.13 -11.49 2.61
N ASP A 109 -11.35 -11.99 2.77
CA ASP A 109 -12.16 -12.40 1.62
C ASP A 109 -12.80 -11.19 0.92
N TRP A 110 -13.60 -11.47 -0.13
CA TRP A 110 -14.35 -10.46 -0.85
C TRP A 110 -15.39 -9.72 0.01
N ASP A 111 -15.95 -10.37 1.03
CA ASP A 111 -16.93 -9.77 1.94
C ASP A 111 -16.26 -9.06 3.15
N ASN A 112 -14.94 -8.87 3.09
CA ASN A 112 -14.09 -8.26 4.10
C ASN A 112 -13.99 -9.05 5.43
N THR A 113 -14.32 -10.33 5.41
CA THR A 113 -14.09 -11.26 6.52
C THR A 113 -12.59 -11.47 6.69
N LEU A 114 -12.08 -11.34 7.92
CA LEU A 114 -10.69 -11.66 8.24
C LEU A 114 -10.48 -13.18 8.19
N LEU A 115 -9.59 -13.63 7.30
CA LEU A 115 -9.21 -15.04 7.16
C LEU A 115 -7.93 -15.37 7.91
N TRP A 116 -6.96 -14.46 7.93
CA TRP A 116 -5.68 -14.62 8.61
C TRP A 116 -5.04 -13.26 8.93
N SER A 117 -4.21 -13.20 9.97
CA SER A 117 -3.47 -12.00 10.37
C SER A 117 -2.12 -12.38 10.99
N TYR A 118 -1.09 -11.58 10.69
CA TYR A 118 0.23 -11.68 11.30
C TYR A 118 0.73 -10.32 11.73
N GLU A 119 1.21 -10.19 12.96
CA GLU A 119 1.73 -8.95 13.53
C GLU A 119 3.21 -9.08 13.92
N MET A 120 4.01 -8.11 13.52
CA MET A 120 5.37 -7.90 14.03
C MET A 120 5.59 -6.42 14.28
N ASN A 121 5.52 -6.04 15.55
CA ASN A 121 5.77 -4.70 16.07
C ASN A 121 6.16 -4.80 17.55
N ASN A 122 7.43 -5.08 17.83
CA ASN A 122 7.95 -5.27 19.18
C ASN A 122 9.27 -4.48 19.38
N ASP A 123 9.89 -4.63 20.55
CA ASP A 123 11.11 -3.90 20.94
C ASP A 123 12.31 -4.15 20.04
N THR A 124 12.31 -5.27 19.32
CA THR A 124 13.45 -5.74 18.52
C THR A 124 13.15 -5.83 17.04
N GLN A 125 11.88 -5.89 16.63
CA GLN A 125 11.51 -6.11 15.23
C GLN A 125 10.21 -5.41 14.85
N ARG A 126 10.12 -4.98 13.59
CA ARG A 126 8.90 -4.37 13.03
C ARG A 126 8.77 -4.66 11.54
N LEU A 127 7.56 -4.98 11.06
CA LEU A 127 7.30 -4.98 9.61
C LEU A 127 7.59 -3.60 9.01
N HIS A 128 8.25 -3.61 7.85
CA HIS A 128 8.57 -2.42 7.07
C HIS A 128 7.35 -2.06 6.19
N HIS A 129 7.42 -1.84 4.88
CA HIS A 129 6.24 -1.39 4.12
C HIS A 129 5.73 -2.34 3.04
N ASP A 130 6.47 -3.40 2.76
CA ASP A 130 6.21 -4.20 1.56
C ASP A 130 6.12 -5.69 1.86
N ILE A 131 5.42 -6.39 0.97
CA ILE A 131 5.28 -7.85 0.98
C ILE A 131 5.32 -8.37 -0.46
N ALA A 132 5.59 -9.66 -0.62
CA ALA A 132 5.37 -10.36 -1.88
C ALA A 132 4.71 -11.72 -1.62
N ILE A 133 3.71 -12.05 -2.44
CA ILE A 133 3.03 -13.36 -2.37
C ILE A 133 3.75 -14.30 -3.34
N THR A 134 4.16 -15.47 -2.85
CA THR A 134 4.84 -16.48 -3.69
C THR A 134 3.85 -17.33 -4.47
N GLN A 135 4.37 -18.27 -5.28
CA GLN A 135 3.54 -19.23 -6.00
C GLN A 135 2.86 -20.24 -5.07
N ASP A 136 3.45 -20.49 -3.89
CA ASP A 136 2.92 -21.40 -2.87
C ASP A 136 2.01 -20.67 -1.87
N GLU A 137 1.63 -19.41 -2.17
CA GLU A 137 0.81 -18.52 -1.34
C GLU A 137 1.38 -18.21 0.05
N THR A 138 2.67 -18.48 0.27
CA THR A 138 3.45 -17.91 1.37
C THR A 138 3.67 -16.42 1.14
N ILE A 139 3.96 -15.70 2.22
CA ILE A 139 4.14 -14.24 2.20
C ILE A 139 5.56 -13.90 2.63
N LEU A 140 6.32 -13.32 1.70
CA LEU A 140 7.58 -12.64 1.99
C LEU A 140 7.29 -11.27 2.56
N MET A 141 7.88 -10.95 3.71
CA MET A 141 7.72 -9.67 4.39
C MET A 141 9.08 -9.07 4.66
N ILE A 142 9.25 -7.78 4.31
CA ILE A 142 10.40 -7.03 4.78
C ILE A 142 10.15 -6.49 6.18
N ALA A 143 11.15 -6.58 7.05
CA ALA A 143 11.08 -6.12 8.42
C ALA A 143 12.40 -5.49 8.85
N TRP A 144 12.32 -4.57 9.80
CA TRP A 144 13.47 -4.06 10.52
C TRP A 144 13.77 -4.94 11.72
N GLU A 145 15.05 -5.18 11.99
CA GLU A 145 15.54 -5.75 13.25
C GLU A 145 16.43 -4.73 13.97
N LEU A 146 16.41 -4.70 15.29
CA LEU A 146 17.28 -3.84 16.09
C LEU A 146 18.68 -4.44 16.19
N LYS A 147 19.68 -3.64 15.82
CA LYS A 147 21.08 -3.82 16.24
C LYS A 147 21.45 -2.66 17.16
N THR A 148 21.95 -2.99 18.34
CA THR A 148 22.44 -2.02 19.32
C THR A 148 23.57 -1.18 18.74
N ARG A 149 23.86 -0.05 19.38
CA ARG A 149 24.97 0.82 18.99
C ARG A 149 26.31 0.06 19.05
N GLU A 150 26.48 -0.76 20.09
CA GLU A 150 27.65 -1.58 20.31
C GLU A 150 27.82 -2.63 19.21
N GLU A 151 26.75 -3.33 18.84
CA GLU A 151 26.76 -4.28 17.71
C GLU A 151 27.08 -3.59 16.39
N ALA A 152 26.49 -2.40 16.14
CA ALA A 152 26.76 -1.62 14.95
C ALA A 152 28.23 -1.21 14.83
N ILE A 153 28.84 -0.75 15.93
CA ILE A 153 30.26 -0.37 15.96
C ILE A 153 31.16 -1.59 15.84
N ALA A 154 30.85 -2.68 16.55
CA ALA A 154 31.60 -3.93 16.46
C ALA A 154 31.55 -4.51 15.04
N ALA A 155 30.46 -4.26 14.32
CA ALA A 155 30.35 -4.59 12.92
C ALA A 155 31.22 -3.67 12.05
N GLY A 156 31.54 -2.43 12.43
CA GLY A 156 32.40 -1.51 11.64
C GLY A 156 31.68 -0.26 11.16
N ARG A 157 30.50 0.04 11.72
CA ARG A 157 29.77 1.28 11.43
C ARG A 157 30.47 2.48 12.09
N ASP A 158 30.63 3.57 11.33
CA ASP A 158 31.11 4.83 11.88
C ASP A 158 30.21 5.34 13.02
N SER A 159 30.79 5.40 14.21
CA SER A 159 30.13 5.79 15.44
C SER A 159 29.62 7.25 15.45
N THR A 160 30.15 8.11 14.57
CA THR A 160 29.70 9.51 14.41
C THR A 160 28.43 9.63 13.58
N LEU A 161 28.07 8.58 12.84
CA LEU A 161 26.88 8.50 11.99
C LEU A 161 25.79 7.59 12.58
N LEU A 162 25.95 7.14 13.82
CA LEU A 162 25.01 6.28 14.54
C LEU A 162 24.14 7.11 15.49
N ALA A 163 22.84 6.86 15.43
CA ALA A 163 21.90 7.35 16.43
C ALA A 163 21.97 6.49 17.70
N ASP A 164 21.54 7.07 18.83
CA ASP A 164 21.60 6.40 20.15
C ASP A 164 20.67 5.18 20.24
N ASN A 165 19.62 5.12 19.42
CA ASN A 165 18.68 4.01 19.34
C ASN A 165 19.16 2.84 18.46
N GLY A 166 20.42 2.84 18.03
CA GLY A 166 21.04 1.76 17.26
C GLY A 166 20.82 1.87 15.76
N LEU A 167 20.86 0.73 15.08
CA LEU A 167 20.67 0.58 13.63
C LEU A 167 19.54 -0.42 13.37
N TRP A 168 18.75 -0.16 12.33
CA TRP A 168 17.63 -1.01 11.92
C TRP A 168 17.85 -1.59 10.52
N PRO A 169 18.76 -2.58 10.36
CA PRO A 169 18.88 -3.28 9.08
C PRO A 169 17.58 -4.01 8.72
N VAL A 170 17.38 -4.19 7.42
CA VAL A 170 16.23 -4.94 6.90
C VAL A 170 16.56 -6.43 6.84
N PHE A 171 15.60 -7.26 7.19
CA PHE A 171 15.59 -8.68 6.88
C PHE A 171 14.30 -9.04 6.14
N ILE A 172 14.30 -10.19 5.48
CA ILE A 172 13.14 -10.78 4.83
C ILE A 172 12.74 -12.00 5.63
N ARG A 173 11.44 -12.17 5.88
CA ARG A 173 10.85 -13.36 6.50
C ARG A 173 9.76 -13.90 5.58
N GLU A 174 9.75 -15.21 5.38
CA GLU A 174 8.64 -15.92 4.76
C GLU A 174 7.75 -16.56 5.82
N VAL A 175 6.44 -16.29 5.74
CA VAL A 175 5.42 -16.91 6.60
C VAL A 175 4.41 -17.63 5.72
N ASP A 176 4.02 -18.84 6.11
CA ASP A 176 2.93 -19.58 5.52
C ASP A 176 1.62 -19.31 6.28
N PRO A 177 0.63 -18.61 5.68
CA PRO A 177 -0.64 -18.33 6.33
C PRO A 177 -1.48 -19.58 6.66
N ALA A 178 -1.23 -20.71 6.00
CA ALA A 178 -1.97 -21.95 6.23
C ALA A 178 -1.52 -22.67 7.50
N THR A 179 -0.24 -22.53 7.87
CA THR A 179 0.38 -23.22 9.02
C THR A 179 0.80 -22.27 10.15
N ASP A 180 0.86 -20.97 9.86
CA ASP A 180 1.42 -19.92 10.73
C ASP A 180 2.92 -20.11 11.03
N GLU A 181 3.61 -20.90 10.20
CA GLU A 181 5.03 -21.20 10.36
C GLU A 181 5.91 -20.22 9.57
N VAL A 182 7.08 -19.93 10.14
CA VAL A 182 8.16 -19.20 9.45
C VAL A 182 8.98 -20.21 8.65
N GLY A 183 8.95 -20.10 7.33
CA GLY A 183 9.66 -21.03 6.42
C GLY A 183 11.14 -20.71 6.26
N TRP A 184 11.47 -19.43 6.08
CA TRP A 184 12.86 -18.95 5.99
C TRP A 184 13.01 -17.48 6.39
N GLU A 185 14.25 -17.10 6.69
CA GLU A 185 14.65 -15.70 6.89
C GLU A 185 15.97 -15.40 6.20
N TRP A 186 16.14 -14.16 5.76
CA TRP A 186 17.40 -13.65 5.22
C TRP A 186 17.68 -12.28 5.83
N HIS A 187 18.82 -12.15 6.50
CA HIS A 187 19.19 -10.94 7.23
C HIS A 187 20.27 -10.19 6.48
N THR A 188 20.03 -8.92 6.12
CA THR A 188 21.08 -8.08 5.50
C THR A 188 22.34 -8.05 6.38
N TRP A 189 22.15 -8.11 7.69
CA TRP A 189 23.21 -8.12 8.69
C TRP A 189 24.25 -9.22 8.49
N ASP A 190 23.87 -10.39 7.98
CA ASP A 190 24.78 -11.52 7.76
C ASP A 190 25.58 -11.40 6.46
N HIS A 191 25.27 -10.38 5.65
CA HIS A 191 25.81 -10.19 4.30
C HIS A 191 26.48 -8.82 4.11
N ILE A 192 26.77 -8.12 5.20
CA ILE A 192 27.55 -6.89 5.17
C ILE A 192 29.03 -7.20 4.96
N ILE A 193 29.64 -6.54 3.98
CA ILE A 193 31.10 -6.55 3.77
C ILE A 193 31.64 -5.23 4.30
N HIS A 194 32.61 -5.30 5.20
CA HIS A 194 33.25 -4.12 5.74
C HIS A 194 34.71 -4.04 5.28
N GLY A 195 35.02 -2.97 4.54
CA GLY A 195 36.38 -2.46 4.44
C GLY A 195 36.52 -1.33 5.45
N HIS A 196 37.35 -1.50 6.47
CA HIS A 196 38.10 -0.36 6.95
C HIS A 196 39.22 -0.17 5.93
N ASP A 197 39.13 0.87 5.11
CA ASP A 197 40.31 1.37 4.41
C ASP A 197 41.24 1.91 5.51
N ASP A 198 42.31 1.18 5.80
CA ASP A 198 43.46 1.68 6.56
C ASP A 198 44.19 2.79 5.76
#